data_AF-A0A7S0B6H4-F1
#
_entry.id   AF-A0A7S0B6H4-F1
#
_cell.length_a   1.000
_cell.length_b   1.000
_cell.length_c   1.000
_cell.angle_alpha   90.00
_cell.angle_beta   90.00
_cell.angle_gamma   90.00
#
_symmetry.space_group_name_H-M   'P 1'
#
loop_
_entity.id
_entity.type
_entity.pdbx_description
1 polymer ?
#
loop_
_entity_poly.entity_id
_entity_poly.type
_entity_poly.pdbx_seq_one_letter_code
_entity_poly.pdbx_strand_id
1 'polypeptide(L)'
;MGAPRPLGALLLLPLALRGRPARGQTVERVMSSGQMRGIHAVLDADGDGQASLAESTAYVERQRMAVGLKQAASIMEVMDTDRDGRLSFAEFEHDLEHWKHSDEAKAELKDEFASFDSDKDAILDSTEVVAFLSFVFRFRKHDADGDGSLSVKEWLKGVPKASPMNDEKATKKEGKAIFRKLDMDGNHKLSAAEFFAYDSGTFAAKEALRKLYEVADTDTNTHLSVDELVKVRESPKFHNTNAYYHLKSWISFEEL
;
A
#
# COMPACT_ATOMS: atom_id res chain seq x y z
N MET A 1 0.72 25.27 23.99
CA MET A 1 -0.39 24.58 23.29
C MET A 1 -0.05 24.56 21.80
N GLY A 2 0.66 23.51 21.37
CA GLY A 2 1.06 23.34 19.97
C GLY A 2 0.03 22.47 19.25
N ALA A 3 -0.48 22.94 18.12
CA ALA A 3 -1.44 22.21 17.30
C ALA A 3 -0.88 20.85 16.85
N PRO A 4 -1.70 19.79 16.77
CA PRO A 4 -1.28 18.51 16.21
C PRO A 4 -0.96 18.69 14.72
N ARG A 5 0.25 18.24 14.32
CA ARG A 5 0.69 18.21 12.93
C ARG A 5 -0.16 17.20 12.14
N PRO A 6 -0.56 17.49 10.90
CA PRO A 6 -1.32 16.52 10.09
C PRO A 6 -0.45 15.29 9.77
N LEU A 7 -0.98 14.09 10.07
CA LEU A 7 -0.39 12.76 9.89
C LEU A 7 -0.30 12.31 8.40
N GLY A 8 -0.03 13.23 7.47
CA GLY A 8 -0.22 13.00 6.04
C GLY A 8 1.03 12.74 5.19
N ALA A 9 2.20 12.40 5.76
CA ALA A 9 3.45 12.42 4.97
C ALA A 9 4.51 11.37 5.34
N LEU A 10 4.13 10.15 5.70
CA LEU A 10 5.09 9.04 5.73
C LEU A 10 4.71 7.97 4.69
N LEU A 11 5.62 7.80 3.72
CA LEU A 11 5.68 6.77 2.67
C LEU A 11 4.97 7.06 1.33
N LEU A 12 5.17 8.27 0.79
CA LEU A 12 5.49 8.39 -0.64
C LEU A 12 7.02 8.48 -0.76
N LEU A 13 7.67 7.34 -1.05
CA LEU A 13 9.06 7.37 -1.50
C LEU A 13 9.14 8.27 -2.75
N PRO A 14 10.00 9.31 -2.77
CA PRO A 14 10.14 10.14 -3.95
C PRO A 14 10.81 9.34 -5.06
N LEU A 15 10.06 9.09 -6.13
CA LEU A 15 10.59 8.62 -7.40
C LEU A 15 11.33 9.79 -8.08
N ALA A 16 12.62 9.99 -7.76
CA ALA A 16 13.62 10.60 -8.66
C ALA A 16 14.99 10.75 -7.98
N LEU A 17 15.93 9.87 -8.31
CA LEU A 17 17.36 10.21 -8.31
C LEU A 17 17.97 9.72 -9.64
N ARG A 18 17.83 10.52 -10.70
CA ARG A 18 18.75 10.49 -11.84
C ARG A 18 19.91 11.43 -11.56
N GLY A 19 20.86 10.96 -10.76
CA GLY A 19 22.20 11.54 -10.67
C GLY A 19 23.19 10.58 -11.34
N ARG A 20 23.99 11.06 -12.29
CA ARG A 20 25.16 10.30 -12.77
C ARG A 20 26.07 9.99 -11.57
N PRO A 21 26.66 8.80 -11.45
CA PRO A 21 27.55 8.51 -10.34
C PRO A 21 28.85 9.31 -10.49
N ALA A 22 29.11 10.19 -9.53
CA ALA A 22 30.46 10.75 -9.32
C ALA A 22 31.35 9.65 -8.75
N ARG A 23 32.58 9.52 -9.28
CA ARG A 23 33.58 8.56 -8.79
C ARG A 23 33.83 8.79 -7.29
N GLY A 24 33.62 7.75 -6.48
CA GLY A 24 34.05 7.71 -5.08
C GLY A 24 32.96 7.65 -4.01
N GLN A 25 31.70 7.35 -4.35
CA GLN A 25 30.70 7.05 -3.31
C GLN A 25 30.92 5.63 -2.76
N THR A 26 31.25 5.56 -1.47
CA THR A 26 31.19 4.35 -0.65
C THR A 26 29.84 3.69 -0.84
N VAL A 27 29.84 2.44 -1.31
CA VAL A 27 28.63 1.64 -1.57
C VAL A 27 27.75 1.67 -0.32
N GLU A 28 26.56 2.27 -0.43
CA GLU A 28 25.55 2.24 0.63
C GLU A 28 25.35 0.77 1.02
N ARG A 29 25.42 0.46 2.31
CA ARG A 29 25.48 -0.92 2.86
C ARG A 29 24.42 -1.80 2.18
N VAL A 30 24.88 -2.64 1.27
CA VAL A 30 24.10 -3.69 0.62
C VAL A 30 23.51 -4.56 1.75
N MET A 31 22.23 -4.94 1.65
CA MET A 31 21.58 -5.86 2.60
C MET A 31 22.50 -7.05 2.88
N SER A 32 22.71 -7.44 4.13
CA SER A 32 23.69 -8.49 4.43
C SER A 32 23.20 -9.86 3.97
N SER A 33 24.10 -10.84 3.82
CA SER A 33 23.69 -12.23 3.60
C SER A 33 22.82 -12.80 4.71
N GLY A 34 23.00 -12.34 5.94
CA GLY A 34 22.12 -12.71 7.06
C GLY A 34 20.71 -12.18 6.84
N GLN A 35 20.59 -10.90 6.50
CA GLN A 35 19.29 -10.25 6.25
C GLN A 35 18.53 -10.89 5.09
N MET A 36 19.22 -11.24 3.99
CA MET A 36 18.60 -11.92 2.86
C MET A 36 18.10 -13.33 3.22
N ARG A 37 18.86 -14.04 4.05
CA ARG A 37 18.41 -15.34 4.57
C ARG A 37 17.21 -15.20 5.51
N GLY A 38 17.24 -14.20 6.38
CA GLY A 38 16.15 -13.91 7.30
C GLY A 38 14.86 -13.60 6.54
N ILE A 39 14.91 -12.70 5.55
CA ILE A 39 13.71 -12.37 4.79
C ILE A 39 13.27 -13.53 3.88
N HIS A 40 14.19 -14.34 3.34
CA HIS A 40 13.81 -15.56 2.62
C HIS A 40 12.98 -16.49 3.52
N ALA A 41 13.42 -16.75 4.75
CA ALA A 41 12.70 -17.60 5.70
C ALA A 41 11.32 -17.04 6.13
N VAL A 42 11.11 -15.72 6.01
CA VAL A 42 9.80 -15.10 6.22
C VAL A 42 8.88 -15.27 5.01
N LEU A 43 9.45 -15.26 3.81
CA LEU A 43 8.73 -15.43 2.54
C LEU A 43 8.40 -16.89 2.22
N ASP A 44 9.29 -17.82 2.60
CA ASP A 44 9.15 -19.27 2.53
C ASP A 44 8.29 -19.75 3.72
N ALA A 45 6.98 -19.70 3.52
CA ALA A 45 6.01 -19.85 4.61
C ALA A 45 5.75 -21.33 4.93
N ASP A 46 5.86 -22.22 3.94
CA ASP A 46 5.71 -23.67 4.13
C ASP A 46 7.02 -24.38 4.47
N GLY A 47 8.17 -23.71 4.32
CA GLY A 47 9.48 -24.20 4.72
C GLY A 47 10.04 -25.25 3.76
N ASP A 48 9.60 -25.28 2.50
CA ASP A 48 10.11 -26.19 1.47
C ASP A 48 11.48 -25.75 0.91
N GLY A 49 11.98 -24.58 1.32
CA GLY A 49 13.24 -24.00 0.88
C GLY A 49 13.11 -23.14 -0.38
N GLN A 50 11.89 -22.90 -0.86
CA GLN A 50 11.55 -22.16 -2.07
C GLN A 50 10.41 -21.17 -1.76
N ALA A 51 10.72 -19.87 -1.70
CA ALA A 51 9.67 -18.87 -1.53
C ALA A 51 8.89 -18.74 -2.85
N SER A 52 7.68 -19.27 -2.92
CA SER A 52 6.79 -19.12 -4.08
C SER A 52 6.25 -17.69 -4.19
N LEU A 53 5.86 -17.29 -5.41
CA LEU A 53 5.25 -15.98 -5.62
C LEU A 53 3.96 -15.81 -4.80
N ALA A 54 3.22 -16.90 -4.57
CA ALA A 54 1.98 -16.89 -3.79
C ALA A 54 2.26 -16.58 -2.32
N GLU A 55 3.24 -17.26 -1.70
CA GLU A 55 3.60 -17.02 -0.30
C GLU A 55 4.14 -15.61 -0.10
N SER A 56 5.02 -15.16 -0.99
CA SER A 56 5.54 -13.80 -0.94
C SER A 56 4.45 -12.74 -1.15
N THR A 57 3.44 -13.02 -1.98
CA THR A 57 2.28 -12.14 -2.15
C THR A 57 1.45 -12.07 -0.88
N ALA A 58 1.19 -13.21 -0.25
CA ALA A 58 0.46 -13.27 1.01
C ALA A 58 1.21 -12.55 2.13
N TYR A 59 2.55 -12.65 2.18
CA TYR A 59 3.38 -11.86 3.08
C TYR A 59 3.19 -10.36 2.84
N VAL A 60 3.30 -9.90 1.59
CA VAL A 60 3.11 -8.48 1.25
C VAL A 60 1.74 -7.97 1.68
N GLU A 61 0.68 -8.74 1.43
CA GLU A 61 -0.68 -8.36 1.85
C GLU A 61 -0.81 -8.24 3.37
N ARG A 62 -0.32 -9.23 4.13
CA ARG A 62 -0.30 -9.17 5.61
C ARG A 62 0.50 -7.99 6.11
N GLN A 63 1.69 -7.76 5.54
CA GLN A 63 2.58 -6.67 5.90
C GLN A 63 1.93 -5.30 5.66
N ARG A 64 1.27 -5.12 4.50
CA ARG A 64 0.55 -3.87 4.18
C ARG A 64 -0.68 -3.68 5.05
N MET A 65 -1.40 -4.74 5.38
CA MET A 65 -2.52 -4.66 6.33
C MET A 65 -2.04 -4.25 7.72
N ALA A 66 -0.95 -4.84 8.22
CA ALA A 66 -0.36 -4.45 9.50
C ALA A 66 0.11 -2.98 9.52
N VAL A 67 0.66 -2.48 8.41
CA VAL A 67 0.98 -1.04 8.27
C VAL A 67 -0.29 -0.18 8.26
N GLY A 68 -1.33 -0.60 7.54
CA GLY A 68 -2.62 0.08 7.49
C GLY A 68 -3.29 0.17 8.87
N LEU A 69 -3.27 -0.92 9.64
CA LEU A 69 -3.75 -0.95 11.02
C LEU A 69 -3.00 0.02 11.93
N LYS A 70 -1.66 0.06 11.84
CA LYS A 70 -0.84 1.03 12.59
C LYS A 70 -1.19 2.47 12.22
N GLN A 71 -1.56 2.75 10.97
CA GLN A 71 -1.99 4.07 10.53
C GLN A 71 -3.42 4.40 10.95
N ALA A 72 -4.30 3.40 10.99
CA ALA A 72 -5.68 3.51 11.45
C ALA A 72 -5.78 3.68 12.97
N ALA A 73 -4.76 3.26 13.73
CA ALA A 73 -4.78 3.22 15.20
C ALA A 73 -5.22 4.53 15.85
N SER A 74 -4.78 5.69 15.36
CA SER A 74 -5.18 6.98 15.95
C SER A 74 -6.64 7.36 15.67
N ILE A 75 -7.22 6.83 14.60
CA ILE A 75 -8.64 7.01 14.28
C ILE A 75 -9.46 6.02 15.11
N MET A 76 -9.02 4.77 15.16
CA MET A 76 -9.63 3.72 15.96
C MET A 76 -9.66 4.09 17.45
N GLU A 77 -8.61 4.70 18.00
CA GLU A 77 -8.58 5.14 19.41
C GLU A 77 -9.74 6.08 19.80
N VAL A 78 -10.31 6.80 18.82
CA VAL A 78 -11.46 7.70 19.04
C VAL A 78 -12.78 6.98 18.79
N MET A 79 -12.84 6.11 17.79
CA MET A 79 -14.07 5.44 17.37
C MET A 79 -14.38 4.17 18.19
N ASP A 80 -13.38 3.29 18.35
CA ASP A 80 -13.43 2.04 19.12
C ASP A 80 -13.47 2.36 20.62
N THR A 81 -14.70 2.50 21.13
CA THR A 81 -14.99 2.99 22.48
C THR A 81 -14.84 1.87 23.50
N ASP A 82 -15.21 0.64 23.13
CA ASP A 82 -15.11 -0.52 24.02
C ASP A 82 -13.73 -1.21 23.99
N ARG A 83 -12.89 -0.84 23.02
CA ARG A 83 -11.50 -1.28 22.82
C ARG A 83 -11.38 -2.76 22.49
N ASP A 84 -12.33 -3.31 21.76
CA ASP A 84 -12.27 -4.67 21.24
C ASP A 84 -11.39 -4.81 19.98
N GLY A 85 -10.91 -3.68 19.44
CA GLY A 85 -10.04 -3.62 18.26
C GLY A 85 -10.80 -3.70 16.94
N ARG A 86 -12.12 -3.61 16.97
CA ARG A 86 -13.03 -3.61 15.82
C ARG A 86 -13.80 -2.29 15.79
N LEU A 87 -14.56 -2.07 14.72
CA LEU A 87 -15.44 -0.91 14.63
C LEU A 87 -16.87 -1.39 14.45
N SER A 88 -17.67 -1.35 15.51
CA SER A 88 -19.10 -1.66 15.40
C SER A 88 -19.85 -0.52 14.70
N PHE A 89 -20.99 -0.85 14.09
CA PHE A 89 -21.86 0.16 13.49
C PHE A 89 -22.31 1.23 14.50
N ALA A 90 -22.58 0.83 15.75
CA ALA A 90 -23.02 1.74 16.81
C ALA A 90 -21.93 2.76 17.19
N GLU A 91 -20.67 2.32 17.26
CA GLU A 91 -19.52 3.19 17.52
C GLU A 91 -19.28 4.16 16.36
N PHE A 92 -19.37 3.66 15.14
CA PHE A 92 -19.28 4.51 13.95
C PHE A 92 -20.40 5.55 13.90
N GLU A 93 -21.65 5.16 14.18
CA GLU A 93 -22.79 6.07 14.23
C GLU A 93 -22.62 7.17 15.29
N HIS A 94 -22.15 6.80 16.49
CA HIS A 94 -21.88 7.75 17.56
C HIS A 94 -20.81 8.79 17.17
N ASP A 95 -19.74 8.39 16.48
CA ASP A 95 -18.75 9.35 15.97
C ASP A 95 -19.33 10.21 14.83
N LEU A 96 -20.11 9.62 13.91
CA LEU A 96 -20.79 10.32 12.82
C LEU A 96 -21.74 11.43 13.30
N GLU A 97 -22.38 11.28 14.46
CA GLU A 97 -23.24 12.33 15.04
C GLU A 97 -22.49 13.66 15.19
N HIS A 98 -21.21 13.58 15.54
CA HIS A 98 -20.34 14.73 15.78
C HIS A 98 -19.78 15.33 14.48
N TRP A 99 -19.94 14.65 13.35
CA TRP A 99 -19.46 15.13 12.06
C TRP A 99 -20.43 16.17 11.47
N LYS A 100 -19.86 17.25 10.94
CA LYS A 100 -20.61 18.35 10.29
C LYS A 100 -20.99 18.00 8.85
N HIS A 101 -21.78 16.94 8.67
CA HIS A 101 -22.36 16.52 7.40
C HIS A 101 -23.90 16.55 7.44
N SER A 102 -24.55 16.57 6.27
CA SER A 102 -26.01 16.48 6.19
C SER A 102 -26.51 15.09 6.57
N ASP A 103 -27.80 14.97 6.90
CA ASP A 103 -28.40 13.69 7.28
C ASP A 103 -28.36 12.68 6.12
N GLU A 104 -28.48 13.16 4.87
CA GLU A 104 -28.34 12.33 3.67
C GLU A 104 -26.92 11.77 3.53
N ALA A 105 -25.90 12.60 3.73
CA ALA A 105 -24.50 12.16 3.68
C ALA A 105 -24.18 11.16 4.80
N LYS A 106 -24.81 11.29 5.98
CA LYS A 106 -24.72 10.31 7.06
C LYS A 106 -25.41 9.00 6.71
N ALA A 107 -26.57 9.04 6.05
CA ALA A 107 -27.26 7.84 5.57
C ALA A 107 -26.43 7.08 4.53
N GLU A 108 -25.83 7.78 3.57
CA GLU A 108 -24.90 7.16 2.60
C GLU A 108 -23.72 6.47 3.31
N LEU A 109 -23.11 7.10 4.32
CA LEU A 109 -21.99 6.49 5.05
C LEU A 109 -22.40 5.22 5.81
N LYS A 110 -23.66 5.09 6.20
CA LYS A 110 -24.20 3.86 6.81
C LYS A 110 -24.35 2.74 5.79
N ASP A 111 -24.86 3.05 4.60
CA ASP A 111 -24.95 2.09 3.50
C ASP A 111 -23.55 1.63 3.06
N GLU A 112 -22.57 2.54 3.06
CA GLU A 112 -21.18 2.21 2.76
C GLU A 112 -20.52 1.39 3.87
N PHE A 113 -20.82 1.63 5.14
CA PHE A 113 -20.33 0.75 6.21
C PHE A 113 -20.72 -0.71 5.94
N ALA A 114 -21.99 -0.94 5.59
CA ALA A 114 -22.49 -2.27 5.26
C ALA A 114 -21.90 -2.87 3.97
N SER A 115 -21.31 -2.05 3.09
CA SER A 115 -20.64 -2.54 1.87
C SER A 115 -19.24 -3.11 2.14
N PHE A 116 -18.62 -2.71 3.26
CA PHE A 116 -17.32 -3.21 3.72
C PHE A 116 -17.42 -4.36 4.73
N ASP A 117 -18.56 -4.48 5.42
CA ASP A 117 -18.92 -5.59 6.31
C ASP A 117 -19.26 -6.85 5.48
N SER A 118 -18.25 -7.68 5.24
CA SER A 118 -18.34 -8.80 4.31
C SER A 118 -19.14 -9.98 4.90
N ASP A 119 -19.03 -10.20 6.20
CA ASP A 119 -19.72 -11.30 6.90
C ASP A 119 -21.09 -10.88 7.48
N LYS A 120 -21.41 -9.58 7.43
CA LYS A 120 -22.70 -8.98 7.78
C LYS A 120 -23.00 -9.11 9.28
N ASP A 121 -21.97 -9.08 10.12
CA ASP A 121 -22.12 -9.10 11.56
C ASP A 121 -22.29 -7.70 12.19
N ALA A 122 -22.33 -6.66 11.34
CA ALA A 122 -22.41 -5.23 11.68
C ALA A 122 -21.16 -4.69 12.41
N ILE A 123 -20.02 -5.37 12.26
CA ILE A 123 -18.74 -5.02 12.85
C ILE A 123 -17.65 -5.09 11.77
N LEU A 124 -16.89 -4.01 11.59
CA LEU A 124 -15.73 -4.05 10.70
C LEU A 124 -14.53 -4.59 11.47
N ASP A 125 -14.02 -5.73 11.02
CA ASP A 125 -12.82 -6.33 11.58
C ASP A 125 -11.53 -5.59 11.16
N SER A 126 -10.38 -6.08 11.62
CA SER A 126 -9.08 -5.46 11.32
C SER A 126 -8.72 -5.40 9.82
N THR A 127 -9.30 -6.27 9.00
CA THR A 127 -9.10 -6.32 7.55
C THR A 127 -10.03 -5.31 6.85
N GLU A 128 -11.28 -5.25 7.29
CA GLU A 128 -12.33 -4.44 6.69
C GLU A 128 -12.20 -2.96 7.08
N VAL A 129 -11.88 -2.68 8.34
CA VAL A 129 -11.82 -1.32 8.88
C VAL A 129 -10.74 -0.49 8.19
N VAL A 130 -9.60 -1.09 7.81
CA VAL A 130 -8.53 -0.38 7.11
C VAL A 130 -8.99 0.06 5.71
N ALA A 131 -9.71 -0.80 5.01
CA ALA A 131 -10.27 -0.49 3.70
C ALA A 131 -11.39 0.56 3.81
N PHE A 132 -12.27 0.43 4.81
CA PHE A 132 -13.33 1.38 5.09
C PHE A 132 -12.79 2.78 5.44
N LEU A 133 -11.81 2.89 6.35
CA LEU A 133 -11.20 4.17 6.70
C LEU A 133 -10.47 4.80 5.51
N SER A 134 -9.86 3.98 4.64
CA SER A 134 -9.32 4.45 3.36
C SER A 134 -10.40 5.04 2.47
N PHE A 135 -11.55 4.37 2.37
CA PHE A 135 -12.67 4.85 1.60
C PHE A 135 -13.19 6.19 2.12
N VAL A 136 -13.54 6.24 3.41
CA VAL A 136 -14.14 7.42 4.06
C VAL A 136 -13.21 8.64 4.01
N PHE A 137 -11.92 8.48 4.35
CA PHE A 137 -11.02 9.61 4.52
C PHE A 137 -10.19 9.97 3.28
N ARG A 138 -10.07 9.08 2.30
CA ARG A 138 -9.20 9.26 1.12
C ARG A 138 -9.96 9.09 -0.19
N PHE A 139 -10.64 7.96 -0.41
CA PHE A 139 -11.36 7.71 -1.67
C PHE A 139 -12.41 8.79 -1.96
N ARG A 140 -13.30 9.09 -1.00
CA ARG A 140 -14.37 10.10 -1.17
C ARG A 140 -13.85 11.51 -1.45
N LYS A 141 -12.59 11.81 -1.14
CA LYS A 141 -11.97 13.11 -1.50
C LYS A 141 -11.59 13.18 -2.97
N HIS A 142 -11.38 12.03 -3.61
CA HIS A 142 -11.07 11.92 -5.03
C HIS A 142 -12.34 11.78 -5.88
N ASP A 143 -13.35 11.07 -5.37
CA ASP A 143 -14.67 10.91 -6.00
C ASP A 143 -15.45 12.24 -5.92
N ALA A 144 -15.39 13.02 -6.99
CA ALA A 144 -15.87 14.40 -6.98
C ALA A 144 -17.32 14.52 -7.43
N ASP A 145 -17.81 13.58 -8.24
CA ASP A 145 -19.21 13.50 -8.64
C ASP A 145 -20.03 12.52 -7.78
N GLY A 146 -19.38 11.75 -6.90
CA GLY A 146 -20.04 10.91 -5.91
C GLY A 146 -20.66 9.67 -6.54
N ASP A 147 -20.14 9.21 -7.68
CA ASP A 147 -20.68 8.05 -8.40
C ASP A 147 -20.17 6.71 -7.87
N GLY A 148 -19.37 6.72 -6.79
CA GLY A 148 -18.80 5.54 -6.14
C GLY A 148 -17.59 4.97 -6.87
N SER A 149 -17.06 5.68 -7.88
CA SER A 149 -15.93 5.25 -8.68
C SER A 149 -15.02 6.43 -9.05
N LEU A 150 -13.72 6.18 -9.26
CA LEU A 150 -12.82 7.23 -9.71
C LEU A 150 -12.67 7.17 -11.22
N SER A 151 -13.17 8.18 -11.91
CA SER A 151 -12.80 8.40 -13.30
C SER A 151 -11.30 8.69 -13.45
N VAL A 152 -10.74 8.47 -14.64
CA VAL A 152 -9.34 8.86 -14.96
C VAL A 152 -9.08 10.33 -14.61
N LYS A 153 -10.09 11.20 -14.76
CA LYS A 153 -9.97 12.64 -14.49
C LYS A 153 -9.83 12.90 -12.99
N GLU A 154 -10.61 12.25 -12.16
CA GLU A 154 -10.57 12.36 -10.69
C GLU A 154 -9.27 11.80 -10.12
N TRP A 155 -8.90 10.61 -10.56
CA TRP A 155 -7.62 9.99 -10.26
C TRP A 155 -6.43 10.94 -10.54
N LEU A 156 -6.37 11.51 -11.75
CA LEU A 156 -5.27 12.40 -12.14
C LEU A 156 -5.23 13.74 -11.39
N LYS A 157 -6.33 14.18 -10.77
CA LYS A 157 -6.30 15.34 -9.86
C LYS A 157 -5.66 14.99 -8.53
N GLY A 158 -5.76 13.73 -8.11
CA GLY A 158 -5.20 13.19 -6.88
C GLY A 158 -3.72 12.87 -6.93
N VAL A 159 -3.18 12.56 -8.11
CA VAL A 159 -1.74 12.34 -8.31
C VAL A 159 -0.99 13.61 -7.85
N PRO A 160 0.02 13.50 -6.97
CA PRO A 160 0.79 14.65 -6.50
C PRO A 160 1.25 15.50 -7.67
N LYS A 161 0.92 16.79 -7.63
CA LYS A 161 1.34 17.72 -8.67
C LYS A 161 2.86 17.69 -8.76
N ALA A 162 3.35 17.68 -9.98
CA ALA A 162 4.78 17.73 -10.25
C ALA A 162 5.43 18.85 -9.43
N SER A 163 6.49 18.52 -8.68
CA SER A 163 7.44 19.52 -8.21
C SER A 163 7.90 20.37 -9.41
N PRO A 164 8.32 21.64 -9.25
CA PRO A 164 8.86 22.44 -10.36
C PRO A 164 10.01 21.77 -11.15
N MET A 165 10.56 20.67 -10.65
CA MET A 165 11.54 19.80 -11.33
C MET A 165 10.95 18.68 -12.20
N ASN A 166 9.65 18.38 -12.15
CA ASN A 166 9.00 17.30 -12.91
C ASN A 166 8.09 17.85 -14.02
N ASP A 167 8.09 17.17 -15.17
CA ASP A 167 7.19 17.46 -16.29
C ASP A 167 5.77 16.99 -15.93
N GLU A 168 4.81 17.92 -15.94
CA GLU A 168 3.38 17.65 -15.69
C GLU A 168 2.82 16.59 -16.66
N LYS A 169 3.26 16.62 -17.92
CA LYS A 169 2.86 15.65 -18.94
C LYS A 169 3.42 14.26 -18.63
N ALA A 170 4.65 14.18 -18.14
CA ALA A 170 5.25 12.91 -17.70
C ALA A 170 4.49 12.34 -16.49
N THR A 171 4.18 13.18 -15.50
CA THR A 171 3.42 12.82 -14.29
C THR A 171 2.02 12.29 -14.65
N LYS A 172 1.31 12.98 -15.56
CA LYS A 172 0.01 12.52 -16.06
C LYS A 172 0.10 11.22 -16.86
N LYS A 173 1.17 11.03 -17.65
CA LYS A 173 1.40 9.80 -18.41
C LYS A 173 1.63 8.61 -17.48
N GLU A 174 2.41 8.79 -16.43
CA GLU A 174 2.65 7.78 -15.40
C GLU A 174 1.37 7.47 -14.61
N GLY A 175 0.64 8.51 -14.16
CA GLY A 175 -0.65 8.34 -13.50
C GLY A 175 -1.65 7.54 -14.33
N LYS A 176 -1.71 7.77 -15.65
CA LYS A 176 -2.53 6.95 -16.57
C LYS A 176 -2.03 5.51 -16.72
N ALA A 177 -0.72 5.28 -16.63
CA ALA A 177 -0.15 3.94 -16.69
C ALA A 177 -0.47 3.14 -15.43
N ILE A 178 -0.41 3.79 -14.25
CA ILE A 178 -0.84 3.21 -12.99
C ILE A 178 -2.33 2.92 -13.01
N PHE A 179 -3.16 3.88 -13.45
CA PHE A 179 -4.61 3.70 -13.59
C PHE A 179 -4.95 2.42 -14.36
N ARG A 180 -4.37 2.22 -15.55
CA ARG A 180 -4.60 1.02 -16.37
C ARG A 180 -4.16 -0.29 -15.72
N LYS A 181 -3.24 -0.24 -14.76
CA LYS A 181 -2.80 -1.43 -14.01
C LYS A 181 -3.66 -1.68 -12.77
N LEU A 182 -4.42 -0.69 -12.31
CA LEU A 182 -5.33 -0.79 -11.18
C LEU A 182 -6.74 -1.14 -11.64
N ASP A 183 -7.17 -0.67 -12.81
CA ASP A 183 -8.43 -1.02 -13.48
C ASP A 183 -8.38 -2.47 -13.96
N MET A 184 -8.80 -3.39 -13.09
CA MET A 184 -8.68 -4.84 -13.29
C MET A 184 -9.83 -5.42 -14.10
N ASP A 185 -11.01 -4.82 -14.01
CA ASP A 185 -12.18 -5.24 -14.79
C ASP A 185 -12.26 -4.54 -16.17
N GLY A 186 -11.43 -3.51 -16.41
CA GLY A 186 -11.36 -2.79 -17.68
C GLY A 186 -12.54 -1.83 -17.89
N ASN A 187 -13.25 -1.45 -16.83
CA ASN A 187 -14.42 -0.57 -16.90
C ASN A 187 -14.05 0.91 -17.06
N HIS A 188 -12.74 1.24 -17.09
CA HIS A 188 -12.20 2.60 -17.22
C HIS A 188 -12.49 3.53 -16.03
N LYS A 189 -12.79 2.95 -14.87
CA LYS A 189 -12.97 3.58 -13.57
C LYS A 189 -12.17 2.81 -12.53
N LEU A 190 -11.94 3.38 -11.35
CA LEU A 190 -11.42 2.63 -10.20
C LEU A 190 -12.50 2.51 -9.15
N SER A 191 -12.82 1.28 -8.78
CA SER A 191 -13.60 0.97 -7.58
C SER A 191 -12.83 1.33 -6.30
N ALA A 192 -13.53 1.36 -5.17
CA ALA A 192 -12.91 1.55 -3.86
C ALA A 192 -11.82 0.50 -3.57
N ALA A 193 -12.04 -0.75 -3.97
CA ALA A 193 -11.07 -1.84 -3.80
C ALA A 193 -9.79 -1.64 -4.65
N GLU A 194 -9.95 -1.23 -5.92
CA GLU A 194 -8.81 -0.96 -6.81
C GLU A 194 -8.02 0.27 -6.35
N PHE A 195 -8.70 1.33 -5.91
CA PHE A 195 -8.05 2.47 -5.29
C PHE A 195 -7.34 2.07 -3.98
N PHE A 196 -7.98 1.24 -3.15
CA PHE A 196 -7.38 0.77 -1.89
C PHE A 196 -6.09 0.00 -2.14
N ALA A 197 -6.01 -0.83 -3.20
CA ALA A 197 -4.76 -1.49 -3.56
C ALA A 197 -3.61 -0.50 -3.82
N TYR A 198 -3.91 0.66 -4.40
CA TYR A 198 -2.93 1.75 -4.56
C TYR A 198 -2.62 2.47 -3.26
N ASP A 199 -3.66 2.95 -2.57
CA ASP A 199 -3.55 3.78 -1.38
C ASP A 199 -2.89 3.04 -0.20
N SER A 200 -3.25 1.77 -0.01
CA SER A 200 -2.60 0.88 0.96
C SER A 200 -1.15 0.58 0.63
N GLY A 201 -0.64 0.93 -0.55
CA GLY A 201 0.69 0.60 -1.04
C GLY A 201 0.88 -0.86 -1.47
N THR A 202 -0.18 -1.67 -1.44
CA THR A 202 -0.17 -3.09 -1.83
C THR A 202 0.18 -3.27 -3.30
N PHE A 203 -0.34 -2.43 -4.17
CA PHE A 203 -0.03 -2.41 -5.59
C PHE A 203 1.48 -2.22 -5.83
N ALA A 204 2.07 -1.19 -5.21
CA ALA A 204 3.50 -0.90 -5.35
C ALA A 204 4.37 -2.03 -4.79
N ALA A 205 3.99 -2.61 -3.66
CA ALA A 205 4.70 -3.72 -3.06
C ALA A 205 4.63 -5.01 -3.91
N LYS A 206 3.47 -5.31 -4.51
CA LYS A 206 3.33 -6.44 -5.46
C LYS A 206 4.14 -6.22 -6.75
N GLU A 207 4.17 -5.00 -7.28
CA GLU A 207 5.03 -4.67 -8.44
C GLU A 207 6.52 -4.81 -8.11
N ALA A 208 6.92 -4.37 -6.90
CA ALA A 208 8.28 -4.53 -6.41
C ALA A 208 8.63 -6.02 -6.23
N LEU A 209 7.69 -6.83 -5.75
CA LEU A 209 7.84 -8.27 -5.61
C LEU A 209 8.02 -8.95 -6.96
N ARG A 210 7.17 -8.66 -7.95
CA ARG A 210 7.33 -9.18 -9.31
C ARG A 210 8.69 -8.84 -9.90
N LYS A 211 9.17 -7.61 -9.67
CA LYS A 211 10.50 -7.19 -10.11
C LYS A 211 11.62 -7.92 -9.37
N LEU A 212 11.45 -8.25 -8.10
CA LEU A 212 12.40 -9.07 -7.35
C LEU A 212 12.52 -10.45 -8.00
N TYR A 213 11.39 -11.13 -8.25
CA TYR A 213 11.37 -12.44 -8.92
C TYR A 213 12.01 -12.37 -10.31
N GLU A 214 11.64 -11.38 -11.14
CA GLU A 214 12.23 -11.18 -12.48
C GLU A 214 13.77 -11.10 -12.49
N VAL A 215 14.38 -10.62 -11.39
CA VAL A 215 15.84 -10.43 -11.31
C VAL A 215 16.54 -11.55 -10.51
N ALA A 216 15.86 -12.15 -9.54
CA ALA A 216 16.43 -13.15 -8.63
C ALA A 216 16.18 -14.59 -9.09
N ASP A 217 15.02 -14.89 -9.68
CA ASP A 217 14.66 -16.23 -10.18
C ASP A 217 15.48 -16.52 -11.44
N THR A 218 16.58 -17.25 -11.27
CA THR A 218 17.55 -17.51 -12.34
C THR A 218 17.30 -18.83 -13.06
N ASP A 219 16.69 -19.79 -12.37
CA ASP A 219 16.30 -21.07 -12.95
C ASP A 219 14.90 -21.03 -13.58
N THR A 220 14.19 -19.90 -13.45
CA THR A 220 12.87 -19.60 -14.03
C THR A 220 11.77 -20.52 -13.52
N ASN A 221 11.91 -21.02 -12.30
CA ASN A 221 10.96 -21.95 -11.69
C ASN A 221 9.80 -21.23 -10.98
N THR A 222 9.75 -19.89 -11.00
CA THR A 222 8.75 -19.03 -10.32
C THR A 222 8.79 -19.03 -8.79
N HIS A 223 9.87 -19.55 -8.21
CA HIS A 223 10.19 -19.58 -6.80
C HIS A 223 11.55 -18.91 -6.57
N LEU A 224 11.81 -18.50 -5.34
CA LEU A 224 13.11 -17.97 -4.95
C LEU A 224 13.75 -18.90 -3.94
N SER A 225 14.86 -19.50 -4.35
CA SER A 225 15.79 -20.12 -3.40
C SER A 225 16.50 -19.07 -2.57
N VAL A 226 16.98 -19.48 -1.39
CA VAL A 226 17.78 -18.62 -0.52
C VAL A 226 19.06 -18.12 -1.21
N ASP A 227 19.67 -18.97 -2.05
CA ASP A 227 20.89 -18.65 -2.77
C ASP A 227 20.65 -17.61 -3.88
N GLU A 228 19.54 -17.73 -4.60
CA GLU A 228 19.11 -16.73 -5.58
C GLU A 228 18.85 -15.38 -4.95
N LEU A 229 18.11 -15.37 -3.83
CA LEU A 229 17.85 -14.13 -3.10
C LEU A 229 19.16 -13.52 -2.59
N VAL A 230 20.08 -14.32 -2.04
CA VAL A 230 21.41 -13.83 -1.61
C VAL A 230 22.22 -13.28 -2.79
N LYS A 231 22.21 -13.94 -3.95
CA LYS A 231 22.94 -13.53 -5.16
C LYS A 231 22.36 -12.28 -5.80
N VAL A 232 21.04 -12.02 -5.68
CA VAL A 232 20.40 -10.84 -6.31
C VAL A 232 21.05 -9.52 -5.89
N ARG A 233 21.64 -9.50 -4.69
CA ARG A 233 22.37 -8.35 -4.16
C ARG A 233 23.58 -7.93 -4.99
N GLU A 234 24.12 -8.82 -5.80
CA GLU A 234 25.26 -8.56 -6.67
C GLU A 234 24.80 -8.08 -8.05
N SER A 235 23.49 -8.17 -8.34
CA SER A 235 22.91 -7.79 -9.63
C SER A 235 22.76 -6.27 -9.77
N PRO A 236 23.38 -5.64 -10.79
CA PRO A 236 23.14 -4.23 -11.10
C PRO A 236 21.69 -3.93 -11.50
N LYS A 237 20.94 -4.95 -11.94
CA LYS A 237 19.51 -4.83 -12.28
C LYS A 237 18.61 -4.74 -11.05
N PHE A 238 19.15 -5.04 -9.87
CA PHE A 238 18.43 -4.98 -8.61
C PHE A 238 18.64 -3.66 -7.87
N HIS A 239 19.86 -3.11 -7.88
CA HIS A 239 20.18 -1.88 -7.16
C HIS A 239 19.35 -0.67 -7.63
N ASN A 240 18.97 0.19 -6.68
CA ASN A 240 18.18 1.40 -6.92
C ASN A 240 16.81 1.17 -7.61
N THR A 241 16.30 -0.06 -7.61
CA THR A 241 14.95 -0.37 -8.09
C THR A 241 13.95 -0.30 -6.94
N ASN A 242 12.66 -0.24 -7.27
CA ASN A 242 11.59 -0.35 -6.27
C ASN A 242 11.69 -1.67 -5.49
N ALA A 243 12.07 -2.78 -6.15
CA ALA A 243 12.32 -4.06 -5.49
C ALA A 243 13.36 -3.95 -4.37
N TYR A 244 14.47 -3.24 -4.61
CA TYR A 244 15.51 -3.02 -3.61
C TYR A 244 14.99 -2.23 -2.40
N TYR A 245 14.29 -1.12 -2.63
CA TYR A 245 13.78 -0.29 -1.53
C TYR A 245 12.67 -0.98 -0.73
N HIS A 246 11.79 -1.72 -1.40
CA HIS A 246 10.77 -2.52 -0.73
C HIS A 246 11.40 -3.66 0.07
N LEU A 247 12.39 -4.37 -0.47
CA LEU A 247 13.07 -5.43 0.27
C LEU A 247 13.79 -4.92 1.51
N LYS A 248 14.45 -3.75 1.41
CA LYS A 248 15.02 -3.04 2.57
C LYS A 248 13.93 -2.69 3.59
N SER A 249 12.77 -2.20 3.14
CA SER A 249 11.63 -1.90 4.01
C SER A 249 11.08 -3.15 4.69
N TRP A 250 11.02 -4.29 4.01
CA TRP A 250 10.54 -5.55 4.57
C TRP A 250 11.50 -6.09 5.62
N ILE A 251 12.80 -6.09 5.35
CA ILE A 251 13.85 -6.47 6.32
C ILE A 251 13.75 -5.61 7.58
N SER A 252 13.57 -4.30 7.43
CA SER A 252 13.39 -3.39 8.58
C SER A 252 12.08 -3.61 9.33
N PHE A 253 11.00 -4.01 8.64
CA PHE A 253 9.72 -4.33 9.26
C PHE A 253 9.80 -5.61 10.11
N GLU A 254 10.57 -6.59 9.66
CA GLU A 254 10.82 -7.87 10.36
C GLU A 254 11.98 -7.81 11.36
N GLU A 255 12.59 -6.63 11.56
CA GLU A 255 13.68 -6.39 12.52
C GLU A 255 14.95 -7.28 12.29
N LEU A 256 15.30 -7.55 11.02
CA LEU A 256 16.40 -8.43 10.59
C LEU A 256 17.75 -7.74 10.32
#